data_AF-A0A7Y2JBI7-F1
#
_entry.id   AF-A0A7Y2JBI7-F1
#
_cell.length_a   1.000
_cell.length_b   1.000
_cell.length_c   1.000
_cell.angle_alpha   90.00
_cell.angle_beta   90.00
_cell.angle_gamma   90.00
#
_symmetry.space_group_name_H-M   'P 1'
#
loop_
_entity.id
_entity.type
_entity.pdbx_description
1 polymer ?
#
loop_
_entity_poly.entity_id
_entity_poly.type
_entity_poly.pdbx_seq_one_letter_code
_entity_poly.pdbx_strand_id
1 'polypeptide(L)'
;MTVESLLGPLFSAIGYLLPFDFAEPLFMKRAILAMLFVAPAAAAVGVPLVHFRMAFFSDAIGHSAFTGVAIGVLLGVHPLLTMVAFGLFVAWAIVLVKGRTELSPDTVIGVFFSTVIALGVAVISAQKGL
;
A
#
# COMPACT_ATOMS: atom_id res chain seq x y z
N MET A 1 23.92 -1.26 18.99
CA MET A 1 23.17 0.01 18.76
C MET A 1 21.81 -0.37 18.19
N THR A 2 20.76 -0.39 19.02
CA THR A 2 19.41 -0.79 18.60
C THR A 2 18.72 0.38 17.89
N VAL A 3 17.83 0.14 16.92
CA VAL A 3 17.08 1.20 16.20
C VAL A 3 16.38 2.16 17.16
N GLU A 4 15.95 1.67 18.31
CA GLU A 4 15.33 2.45 19.38
C GLU A 4 16.28 3.47 20.02
N SER A 5 17.57 3.13 20.14
CA SER A 5 18.58 4.08 20.62
C SER A 5 18.81 5.25 19.65
N LEU A 6 18.60 5.00 18.33
CA LEU A 6 18.67 6.01 17.28
C LEU A 6 17.44 6.92 17.25
N LEU A 7 16.26 6.37 17.55
CA LEU A 7 14.98 7.09 17.56
C LEU A 7 14.64 7.74 18.91
N GLY A 8 15.41 7.45 19.96
CA GLY A 8 15.23 8.01 21.31
C GLY A 8 15.04 9.53 21.36
N PRO A 9 15.87 10.34 20.65
CA PRO A 9 15.70 11.80 20.61
C PRO A 9 14.39 12.26 19.95
N LEU A 10 13.89 11.51 18.96
CA LEU A 10 12.61 11.81 18.31
C LEU A 10 11.45 11.47 19.24
N PHE A 11 11.53 10.36 19.97
CA PHE A 11 10.50 9.95 20.93
C PHE A 11 10.42 10.88 22.15
N SER A 12 11.54 11.46 22.58
CA SER A 12 11.53 12.48 23.64
C SER A 12 10.97 13.80 23.13
N ALA A 13 11.32 14.22 21.90
CA ALA A 13 10.75 15.40 21.27
C ALA A 13 9.22 15.29 21.11
N ILE A 14 8.70 14.12 20.69
CA ILE A 14 7.26 13.86 20.62
C ILE A 14 6.60 14.02 22.00
N GLY A 15 7.21 13.49 23.06
CA GLY A 15 6.69 13.62 24.42
C GLY A 15 6.66 15.07 24.93
N TYR A 16 7.62 15.90 24.50
CA TYR A 16 7.63 17.32 24.84
C TYR A 16 6.61 18.14 24.03
N LEU A 17 6.47 17.84 22.73
CA LEU A 17 5.56 18.54 21.82
C LEU A 17 4.10 18.16 22.01
N LEU A 18 3.81 16.93 22.42
CA LEU A 18 2.47 16.40 22.64
C LEU A 18 2.35 15.90 24.09
N PRO A 19 2.10 16.81 25.05
CA PRO A 19 1.96 16.48 26.47
C PRO A 19 0.55 15.94 26.75
N PHE A 20 0.16 14.89 26.04
CA PHE A 20 -1.13 14.22 26.21
C PHE A 20 -0.90 12.75 26.57
N ASP A 21 -1.71 12.22 27.48
CA ASP A 21 -1.57 10.83 27.99
C ASP A 21 -1.60 9.78 26.87
N PHE A 22 -2.32 10.05 25.78
CA PHE A 22 -2.39 9.13 24.64
C PHE A 22 -1.06 9.00 23.89
N ALA A 23 -0.18 10.00 23.97
CA ALA A 23 1.09 10.08 23.25
C ALA A 23 2.28 9.47 24.03
N GLU A 24 2.09 9.12 25.31
CA GLU A 24 3.12 8.48 26.12
C GLU A 24 3.52 7.06 25.65
N PRO A 25 2.58 6.16 25.30
CA PRO A 25 2.91 4.79 24.95
C PRO A 25 3.83 4.70 23.72
N LEU A 26 4.83 3.81 23.78
CA LEU A 26 5.82 3.65 22.71
C LEU A 26 5.18 3.31 21.35
N PHE A 27 4.08 2.55 21.33
CA PHE A 27 3.36 2.25 20.09
C PHE A 27 2.78 3.51 19.46
N MET A 28 2.29 4.46 20.27
CA MET A 28 1.76 5.73 19.77
C MET A 28 2.87 6.59 19.21
N LYS A 29 4.02 6.68 19.89
CA LYS A 29 5.20 7.40 19.38
C LYS A 29 5.68 6.84 18.03
N ARG A 30 5.69 5.51 17.90
CA ARG A 30 5.98 4.83 16.61
C ARG A 30 4.91 5.14 15.56
N ALA A 31 3.63 5.16 15.92
CA ALA A 31 2.53 5.47 15.01
C ALA A 31 2.58 6.93 14.52
N ILE A 32 2.81 7.89 15.42
CA ILE A 32 2.98 9.31 15.09
C ILE A 32 4.16 9.49 14.15
N LEU A 33 5.29 8.85 14.46
CA LEU A 33 6.48 8.91 13.60
C LEU A 33 6.22 8.28 12.24
N ALA A 34 5.54 7.13 12.18
CA ALA A 34 5.15 6.50 10.92
C ALA A 34 4.22 7.42 10.10
N MET A 35 3.21 8.02 10.74
CA MET A 35 2.29 8.96 10.09
C MET A 35 3.01 10.20 9.56
N LEU A 36 4.02 10.71 10.28
CA LEU A 36 4.83 11.84 9.83
C LEU A 36 5.53 11.57 8.49
N PHE A 37 5.92 10.32 8.23
CA PHE A 37 6.53 9.93 6.95
C PHE A 37 5.49 9.49 5.91
N VAL A 38 4.48 8.72 6.32
CA VAL A 38 3.48 8.14 5.41
C VAL A 38 2.53 9.20 4.86
N ALA A 39 2.08 10.17 5.67
CA ALA A 39 1.15 11.20 5.21
C ALA A 39 1.69 12.06 4.06
N PRO A 40 2.91 12.64 4.13
CA PRO A 40 3.45 13.40 3.00
C PRO A 40 3.76 12.50 1.79
N ALA A 41 4.20 11.25 1.99
CA ALA A 41 4.38 10.31 0.89
C ALA A 41 3.05 10.00 0.18
N ALA A 42 1.99 9.75 0.95
CA ALA A 42 0.64 9.55 0.42
C ALA A 42 0.12 10.79 -0.32
N ALA A 43 0.36 11.99 0.20
CA ALA A 43 0.02 13.25 -0.47
C ALA A 43 0.80 13.44 -1.77
N ALA A 44 2.10 13.16 -1.78
CA ALA A 44 2.98 13.27 -2.94
C ALA A 44 2.55 12.35 -4.09
N VAL A 45 2.03 11.15 -3.77
CA VAL A 45 1.47 10.22 -4.76
C VAL A 45 0.03 10.58 -5.12
N GLY A 46 -0.80 10.96 -4.14
CA GLY A 46 -2.23 11.17 -4.33
C GLY A 46 -2.59 12.41 -5.14
N VAL A 47 -1.88 13.54 -4.95
CA VAL A 47 -2.18 14.80 -5.65
C VAL A 47 -2.06 14.65 -7.19
N PRO A 48 -0.96 14.08 -7.73
CA PRO A 48 -0.87 13.78 -9.15
C PRO A 48 -1.96 12.83 -9.64
N LEU A 49 -2.31 11.80 -8.85
CA LEU A 49 -3.37 10.85 -9.24
C LEU A 49 -4.72 11.55 -9.42
N VAL A 50 -5.09 12.47 -8.52
CA VAL A 50 -6.31 13.28 -8.68
C VAL A 50 -6.22 14.18 -9.91
N HIS A 51 -5.08 14.85 -10.09
CA HIS A 51 -4.87 15.74 -11.25
C HIS A 51 -5.03 15.00 -12.60
N PHE A 52 -4.53 13.76 -12.68
CA PHE A 52 -4.62 12.94 -13.88
C PHE A 52 -5.91 12.10 -13.99
N ARG A 53 -6.93 12.36 -13.15
CA ARG A 53 -8.18 11.58 -13.09
C ARG A 53 -7.94 10.09 -12.91
N MET A 54 -7.03 9.74 -12.01
CA MET A 54 -6.66 8.38 -11.61
C MET A 54 -6.83 8.21 -10.09
N ALA A 55 -7.86 8.83 -9.50
CA ALA A 55 -8.06 8.84 -8.04
C ALA A 55 -8.25 7.42 -7.46
N PHE A 56 -8.85 6.50 -8.22
CA PHE A 56 -9.02 5.10 -7.83
C PHE A 56 -7.77 4.22 -8.04
N PHE A 57 -6.71 4.76 -8.63
CA PHE A 57 -5.51 3.98 -8.95
C PHE A 57 -4.84 3.45 -7.69
N SER A 58 -4.71 4.28 -6.65
CA SER A 58 -4.11 3.87 -5.37
C SER A 58 -4.88 2.72 -4.71
N ASP A 59 -6.21 2.72 -4.80
CA ASP A 59 -7.05 1.65 -4.26
C ASP A 59 -6.82 0.33 -5.01
N ALA A 60 -6.73 0.39 -6.34
CA ALA A 60 -6.44 -0.79 -7.15
C ALA A 60 -5.04 -1.36 -6.87
N ILE A 61 -4.03 -0.51 -6.70
CA ILE A 61 -2.68 -0.97 -6.36
C ILE A 61 -2.62 -1.56 -4.95
N GLY A 62 -3.33 -0.98 -3.98
CA GLY A 62 -3.41 -1.52 -2.62
C GLY A 62 -3.95 -2.95 -2.58
N HIS A 63 -5.06 -3.21 -3.28
CA HIS A 63 -5.65 -4.55 -3.37
C HIS A 63 -4.80 -5.53 -4.22
N SER A 64 -4.10 -5.00 -5.21
CA SER A 64 -3.10 -5.77 -5.97
C SER A 64 -1.95 -6.22 -5.07
N ALA A 65 -1.43 -5.32 -4.23
CA ALA A 65 -0.38 -5.65 -3.28
C ALA A 65 -0.80 -6.79 -2.34
N PHE A 66 -2.02 -6.76 -1.79
CA PHE A 66 -2.55 -7.86 -0.97
C PHE A 66 -2.68 -9.18 -1.73
N THR A 67 -3.15 -9.13 -2.98
CA THR A 67 -3.19 -10.31 -3.85
C THR A 67 -1.78 -10.88 -4.09
N GLY A 68 -0.79 -10.01 -4.30
CA GLY A 68 0.62 -10.39 -4.42
C GLY A 68 1.19 -11.04 -3.15
N VAL A 69 0.81 -10.56 -1.96
CA VAL A 69 1.15 -11.22 -0.68
C VAL A 69 0.59 -12.64 -0.66
N ALA A 70 -0.69 -12.81 -0.98
CA ALA A 70 -1.35 -14.13 -0.98
C ALA A 70 -0.69 -15.10 -1.98
N ILE A 71 -0.32 -14.62 -3.17
CA ILE A 71 0.45 -15.39 -4.16
C ILE A 71 1.83 -15.80 -3.61
N GLY A 72 2.53 -14.90 -2.92
CA GLY A 72 3.83 -15.21 -2.31
C GLY A 72 3.74 -16.30 -1.25
N VAL A 73 2.75 -16.20 -0.37
CA VAL A 73 2.46 -17.21 0.65
C VAL A 73 2.15 -18.56 0.01
N LEU A 74 1.34 -18.59 -1.05
CA LEU A 74 1.02 -19.80 -1.80
C LEU A 74 2.24 -20.47 -2.42
N LEU A 75 3.12 -19.68 -3.05
CA LEU A 75 4.30 -20.16 -3.76
C LEU A 75 5.49 -20.44 -2.84
N GLY A 76 5.39 -20.15 -1.54
CA GLY A 76 6.50 -20.23 -0.59
C GLY A 76 7.61 -19.21 -0.85
N VAL A 77 7.30 -18.11 -1.56
CA VAL A 77 8.23 -17.02 -1.88
C VAL A 77 8.05 -15.89 -0.86
N HIS A 78 9.12 -15.13 -0.61
CA HIS A 78 9.09 -14.01 0.34
C HIS A 78 7.95 -13.01 0.02
N PRO A 79 6.93 -12.85 0.89
CA PRO A 79 5.70 -12.13 0.54
C PRO A 79 5.92 -10.65 0.19
N LEU A 80 6.93 -10.01 0.77
CA LEU A 80 7.27 -8.62 0.45
C LEU A 80 7.68 -8.46 -1.02
N LEU A 81 8.40 -9.44 -1.58
CA LEU A 81 8.86 -9.39 -2.97
C LEU A 81 7.70 -9.56 -3.93
N THR A 82 6.82 -10.53 -3.67
CA THR A 82 5.65 -10.78 -4.52
C THR A 82 4.61 -9.67 -4.40
N MET A 83 4.45 -9.06 -3.22
CA MET A 83 3.64 -7.87 -3.01
C MET A 83 4.07 -6.73 -3.94
N VAL A 84 5.35 -6.37 -3.92
CA VAL A 84 5.91 -5.28 -4.73
C VAL A 84 5.87 -5.64 -6.21
N ALA A 85 6.31 -6.85 -6.57
CA ALA A 85 6.34 -7.29 -7.97
C ALA A 85 4.95 -7.33 -8.61
N PHE A 86 3.95 -7.90 -7.92
CA PHE A 86 2.60 -7.97 -8.44
C PHE A 86 1.92 -6.60 -8.49
N GLY A 87 2.12 -5.75 -7.47
CA GLY A 87 1.63 -4.37 -7.49
C GLY A 87 2.20 -3.56 -8.66
N LEU A 88 3.52 -3.67 -8.91
CA LEU A 88 4.17 -3.02 -10.05
C LEU A 88 3.67 -3.57 -11.39
N PHE A 89 3.47 -4.88 -11.49
CA PHE A 89 2.91 -5.52 -12.68
C PHE A 89 1.52 -4.97 -13.01
N VAL A 90 0.61 -4.90 -12.03
CA VAL A 90 -0.73 -4.35 -12.24
C VAL A 90 -0.68 -2.85 -12.56
N ALA A 91 0.14 -2.07 -11.85
CA ALA A 91 0.33 -0.64 -12.14
C ALA A 91 0.79 -0.42 -13.60
N TRP A 92 1.77 -1.19 -14.04
CA TRP A 92 2.27 -1.13 -15.41
C TRP A 92 1.20 -1.54 -16.43
N ALA A 93 0.46 -2.62 -16.16
CA ALA A 93 -0.61 -3.08 -17.04
C ALA A 93 -1.74 -2.04 -17.20
N ILE A 94 -2.17 -1.40 -16.10
CA ILE A 94 -3.16 -0.32 -16.15
C ILE A 94 -2.66 0.84 -17.02
N VAL A 95 -1.43 1.30 -16.80
CA VAL A 95 -0.87 2.44 -17.55
C VAL A 95 -0.72 2.10 -19.04
N LEU A 96 -0.30 0.88 -19.38
CA LEU A 96 -0.20 0.42 -20.76
C LEU A 96 -1.55 0.39 -21.47
N VAL A 97 -2.57 -0.19 -20.83
CA VAL A 97 -3.91 -0.30 -21.44
C VAL A 97 -4.54 1.07 -21.56
N LYS A 98 -4.42 1.91 -20.52
CA LYS A 98 -4.88 3.31 -20.56
C LYS A 98 -4.30 4.06 -21.76
N GLY A 99 -3.02 3.86 -22.09
CA GLY A 99 -2.37 4.51 -23.24
C GLY A 99 -2.80 3.97 -24.61
N ARG A 100 -3.54 2.86 -24.68
CA ARG A 100 -3.94 2.16 -25.91
C ARG A 100 -5.45 2.12 -26.13
N THR A 101 -6.24 2.71 -25.25
CA THR A 101 -7.71 2.70 -25.31
C THR A 101 -8.28 4.11 -25.20
N GLU A 102 -9.44 4.34 -25.79
CA GLU A 102 -10.21 5.59 -25.60
C GLU A 102 -11.11 5.57 -24.35
N LEU A 103 -11.03 4.51 -23.54
CA LEU A 103 -11.79 4.38 -22.30
C LEU A 103 -11.33 5.40 -21.25
N SER A 104 -12.25 5.80 -20.36
CA SER A 104 -11.87 6.64 -19.23
C SER A 104 -10.86 5.90 -18.32
N PRO A 105 -9.92 6.60 -17.68
CA PRO A 105 -8.96 5.98 -16.77
C PRO A 105 -9.65 5.18 -15.66
N ASP A 106 -10.76 5.68 -15.12
CA ASP A 106 -11.55 5.01 -14.09
C ASP A 106 -12.15 3.68 -14.59
N THR A 107 -12.56 3.60 -15.87
CA THR A 107 -13.05 2.35 -16.46
C THR A 107 -11.93 1.31 -16.56
N VAL A 108 -10.75 1.72 -17.04
CA VAL A 108 -9.59 0.83 -17.14
C VAL A 108 -9.20 0.33 -15.75
N ILE A 109 -9.08 1.24 -14.78
CA ILE A 109 -8.76 0.90 -13.38
C ILE A 109 -9.81 -0.07 -12.81
N GLY A 110 -11.11 0.16 -13.04
CA GLY A 110 -12.19 -0.70 -12.56
C GLY A 110 -12.15 -2.13 -13.12
N VAL A 111 -11.78 -2.30 -14.40
CA VAL A 111 -11.61 -3.64 -15.00
C VAL A 111 -10.44 -4.38 -14.34
N PHE A 112 -9.30 -3.73 -14.17
CA PHE A 112 -8.16 -4.34 -13.47
C PHE A 112 -8.46 -4.62 -12.00
N PHE A 113 -9.17 -3.72 -11.33
CA PHE A 113 -9.57 -3.89 -9.93
C PHE A 113 -10.41 -5.14 -9.73
N SER A 114 -11.48 -5.31 -10.52
CA SER A 114 -12.33 -6.49 -10.44
C SER A 114 -11.57 -7.79 -10.74
N THR A 115 -10.67 -7.75 -11.73
CA THR A 115 -9.79 -8.88 -12.07
C THR A 115 -8.87 -9.27 -10.92
N VAL A 116 -8.23 -8.30 -10.28
CA VAL A 116 -7.31 -8.52 -9.15
C VAL A 116 -8.04 -9.08 -7.94
N ILE A 117 -9.19 -8.51 -7.57
CA ILE A 117 -9.99 -9.02 -6.45
C ILE A 117 -10.45 -10.46 -6.72
N ALA A 118 -10.95 -10.74 -7.93
CA ALA A 118 -11.35 -12.09 -8.32
C ALA A 118 -10.17 -13.08 -8.23
N LEU A 119 -8.99 -12.68 -8.72
CA LEU A 119 -7.78 -13.48 -8.63
C LEU A 119 -7.35 -13.71 -7.17
N GLY A 120 -7.33 -12.67 -6.33
CA GLY A 120 -6.99 -12.77 -4.92
C GLY A 120 -7.93 -13.71 -4.17
N VAL A 121 -9.23 -13.62 -4.41
CA VAL A 121 -10.22 -14.54 -3.84
C VAL A 121 -10.00 -15.98 -4.33
N ALA A 122 -9.70 -16.19 -5.62
CA ALA A 122 -9.43 -17.51 -6.17
C ALA A 122 -8.16 -18.14 -5.54
N VAL A 123 -7.09 -17.36 -5.43
CA VAL A 123 -5.81 -17.71 -4.77
C VAL A 123 -6.06 -18.13 -3.32
N ILE A 124 -6.77 -17.32 -2.54
CA ILE A 124 -7.07 -17.63 -1.14
C ILE A 124 -7.97 -18.87 -1.03
N SER A 125 -8.96 -19.00 -1.92
CA SER A 125 -9.87 -20.16 -1.93
C SER A 125 -9.15 -21.46 -2.25
N ALA A 126 -8.11 -21.42 -3.09
CA ALA A 126 -7.27 -22.57 -3.38
C ALA A 126 -6.49 -23.09 -2.16
N GLN A 127 -6.17 -22.23 -1.18
CA GLN A 127 -5.55 -22.70 0.08
C GLN A 127 -6.52 -23.40 1.03
N LYS A 128 -7.83 -23.10 0.96
CA LYS A 128 -8.84 -23.72 1.83
C LYS A 128 -9.25 -25.14 1.42
N GLY A 129 -8.50 -25.76 0.49
CA GLY A 129 -8.67 -27.16 0.06
C GLY A 129 -7.83 -28.19 0.82
N LEU A 130 -7.31 -27.85 2.01
CA LEU A 130 -6.81 -28.76 3.05
C LEU A 130 -7.82 -28.81 4.21
#